data_AF-A0A101IKW3-F1
#
_entry.id   AF-A0A101IKW3-F1
#
_cell.length_a   1.000
_cell.length_b   1.000
_cell.length_c   1.000
_cell.angle_alpha   90.00
_cell.angle_beta   90.00
_cell.angle_gamma   90.00
#
_symmetry.space_group_name_H-M   'P 1'
#
loop_
_entity.id
_entity.type
_entity.pdbx_description
1 polymer ?
#
loop_
_entity_poly.entity_id
_entity_poly.type
_entity_poly.pdbx_seq_one_letter_code
_entity_poly.pdbx_strand_id
1 'polypeptide(L)' 'MIFGNAATVVKCLVCGRTLADPKGGKAQVKTQILEVLE' A
#
# COMPACT_ATOMS: atom_id res chain seq x y z
N MET A 1 -1.00 -3.73 7.64
CA MET A 1 -2.20 -2.95 7.29
C MET A 1 -1.74 -1.64 6.66
N ILE A 2 -2.39 -1.20 5.58
CA ILE A 2 -2.07 0.05 4.85
C ILE A 2 -3.37 0.78 4.53
N PHE A 3 -3.36 2.11 4.54
CA PHE A 3 -4.54 2.90 4.18
C PHE A 3 -4.71 2.98 2.66
N GLY A 4 -5.96 2.96 2.19
CA GLY A 4 -6.29 3.04 0.77
C GLY A 4 -5.87 4.36 0.10
N ASN A 5 -5.72 5.44 0.87
CA ASN A 5 -5.11 6.70 0.43
C ASN A 5 -3.73 6.86 1.08
N ALA A 6 -2.74 6.14 0.58
CA ALA A 6 -1.35 6.41 0.92
C ALA A 6 -0.87 7.65 0.14
N ALA A 7 -0.49 8.71 0.85
CA ALA A 7 0.17 9.90 0.27
C ALA A 7 1.69 9.69 0.07
N THR A 8 2.23 8.58 0.57
CA THR A 8 3.65 8.22 0.51
C THR A 8 3.83 6.78 0.03
N VAL A 9 5.03 6.47 -0.47
CA VAL A 9 5.40 5.10 -0.88
C VAL A 9 5.46 4.21 0.35
N VAL A 10 4.60 3.19 0.39
CA VAL A 10 4.58 2.23 1.49
C VAL A 10 5.52 1.08 1.16
N LYS A 11 6.53 0.88 2.00
CA LYS A 11 7.48 -0.23 1.88
C LYS A 11 7.17 -1.30 2.92
N CYS A 12 7.48 -2.55 2.58
CA CYS A 12 7.43 -3.67 3.51
C CYS A 12 8.55 -3.51 4.54
N LEU A 13 8.20 -3.55 5.82
CA LEU A 13 9.18 -3.46 6.91
C LEU A 13 10.04 -4.73 7.02
N VAL A 14 9.59 -5.85 6.45
CA VAL A 14 10.29 -7.14 6.51
C VAL A 14 11.26 -7.31 5.34
N CYS A 15 10.83 -7.01 4.11
CA CYS A 15 11.63 -7.26 2.90
C CYS A 15 12.02 -5.99 2.12
N GLY A 16 11.58 -4.81 2.55
CA GLY A 16 11.90 -3.52 1.91
C GLY A 16 11.19 -3.25 0.57
N ARG A 17 10.42 -4.20 0.03
CA ARG A 17 9.72 -4.05 -1.25
C ARG A 17 8.56 -3.05 -1.15
N THR A 18 8.26 -2.36 -2.25
CA THR A 18 7.12 -1.44 -2.33
C THR A 18 5.79 -2.22 -2.31
N LEU A 19 4.98 -1.98 -1.29
CA LEU A 19 3.64 -2.56 -1.13
C LEU A 19 2.57 -1.67 -1.80
N ALA A 20 2.67 -0.36 -1.61
CA ALA A 20 1.73 0.57 -2.22
C ALA A 20 2.44 1.84 -2.71
N ASP A 21 1.97 2.33 -3.86
CA ASP A 21 2.48 3.51 -4.54
C ASP A 21 1.45 4.63 -4.46
N PRO A 22 1.81 5.84 -4.00
CA PRO A 22 0.88 6.95 -3.91
C PRO A 22 0.55 7.43 -5.32
N LYS A 23 -0.74 7.46 -5.65
CA LYS A 23 -1.26 8.15 -6.84
C LYS A 23 -2.14 9.31 -6.39
N GLY A 24 -2.51 10.21 -7.30
CA GLY A 24 -3.36 11.39 -7.04
C GLY A 24 -4.82 11.06 -6.65
N GLY A 25 -5.02 10.00 -5.86
CA GLY A 25 -6.27 9.41 -5.46
C GLY A 25 -5.97 8.16 -4.62
N LYS A 26 -6.63 7.05 -4.93
CA LYS A 26 -6.38 5.77 -4.26
C LYS A 26 -4.96 5.29 -4.55
N ALA A 27 -4.25 4.88 -3.50
CA ALA A 27 -2.94 4.28 -3.60
C ALA A 27 -3.00 2.99 -4.41
N GLN A 28 -2.04 2.80 -5.30
CA GLN A 28 -1.95 1.59 -6.11
C GLN A 28 -1.25 0.50 -5.28
N VAL A 29 -2.01 -0.49 -4.86
CA VAL A 29 -1.49 -1.67 -4.15
C VAL A 29 -0.85 -2.62 -5.18
N LYS A 30 0.46 -2.86 -5.07
CA LYS A 30 1.25 -3.72 -5.98
C LYS A 30 1.40 -5.16 -5.46
N THR A 31 0.63 -5.51 -4.44
CA THR A 31 0.63 -6.78 -3.72
C THR A 31 -0.77 -7.36 -3.67
N GLN A 32 -0.88 -8.64 -3.36
CA GLN A 32 -2.16 -9.30 -3.12
C GLN A 32 -2.82 -8.74 -1.86
N ILE A 33 -4.12 -8.45 -1.94
CA ILE A 33 -4.95 -8.05 -0.81
C ILE A 33 -5.56 -9.33 -0.25
N LEU A 34 -5.13 -9.75 0.94
CA LEU A 34 -5.66 -10.94 1.62
C LEU A 34 -6.98 -10.63 2.31
N GLU A 35 -7.08 -9.43 2.90
CA GLU A 35 -8.21 -8.98 3.69
C GLU A 35 -8.29 -7.45 3.61
N VAL A 36 -9.51 -6.92 3.61
CA VAL A 36 -9.79 -5.49 3.69
C VAL A 36 -10.37 -5.23 5.07
N LEU A 37 -9.69 -4.40 5.86
CA LEU A 37 -10.25 -3.85 7.10
C LEU A 37 -10.90 -2.51 6.76
N GLU A 38 -12.18 -2.37 7.09
CA GLU A 38 -12.95 -1.13 6.94
C GLU A 38 -12.59 -0.09 8.02
#